data_AF-A0A368GUE0-F1
#
_entry.id   AF-A0A368GUE0-F1
#
_cell.length_a   1.000
_cell.length_b   1.000
_cell.length_c   1.000
_cell.angle_alpha   90.00
_cell.angle_beta   90.00
_cell.angle_gamma   90.00
#
_symmetry.space_group_name_H-M   'P 1'
#
loop_
_entity.id
_entity.type
_entity.pdbx_description
1 polymer ?
#
loop_
_entity_poly.entity_id
_entity_poly.type
_entity_poly.pdbx_seq_one_letter_code
_entity_poly.pdbx_strand_id
1 'polypeptide(L)' 'MIHISAAANNLLQEVGGYETEPRGEVIIKGKGVMETFWLLGPASEGSSSQPHSGFNKPNTRSALEDNSSLLSEQRESK' A
#
# COMPACT_ATOMS: atom_id res chain seq x y z
N MET A 1 3.51 19.36 1.94
CA MET A 1 3.53 18.76 0.59
C MET A 1 4.92 18.21 0.33
N ILE A 2 5.03 16.99 -0.18
CA ILE A 2 6.32 16.29 -0.35
C ILE A 2 6.75 16.39 -1.81
N HIS A 3 7.98 16.81 -2.05
CA HIS A 3 8.55 16.93 -3.40
C HIS A 3 9.48 15.76 -3.66
N ILE A 4 9.39 15.18 -4.84
CA ILE A 4 10.22 14.06 -5.25
C ILE A 4 10.87 14.32 -6.60
N SER A 5 12.00 13.66 -6.85
CA SER A 5 12.69 13.66 -8.13
C SER A 5 11.93 12.82 -9.18
N ALA A 6 12.21 13.06 -10.47
CA ALA A 6 11.73 12.17 -11.53
C ALA A 6 12.13 10.70 -11.33
N ALA A 7 13.35 10.44 -10.85
CA ALA A 7 13.81 9.08 -10.56
C ALA A 7 12.98 8.41 -9.46
N ALA A 8 12.66 9.12 -8.38
CA ALA A 8 11.80 8.60 -7.31
C ALA A 8 10.36 8.41 -7.79
N ASN A 9 9.84 9.33 -8.61
CA ASN A 9 8.53 9.19 -9.24
C ASN A 9 8.44 7.89 -10.07
N ASN A 10 9.44 7.61 -10.91
CA ASN A 10 9.45 6.40 -11.74
C ASN A 10 9.38 5.11 -10.90
N LEU A 11 10.11 5.06 -9.79
CA LEU A 11 10.06 3.92 -8.87
C LEU A 11 8.69 3.78 -8.20
N LEU A 12 8.07 4.90 -7.79
CA LEU A 12 6.72 4.86 -7.21
C LEU A 12 5.67 4.40 -8.23
N GLN A 13 5.81 4.78 -9.50
CA GLN A 13 4.92 4.33 -10.56
C GLN A 13 5.12 2.85 -10.89
N GLU A 14 6.34 2.32 -10.77
CA GLU A 14 6.64 0.90 -10.95
C GLU A 14 6.06 0.05 -9.80
N VAL A 15 6.22 0.50 -8.55
CA VAL A 15 5.66 -0.18 -7.38
C VAL A 15 4.12 -0.04 -7.32
N GLY A 16 3.61 1.10 -7.79
CA GLY A 16 2.19 1.46 -7.69
C GLY A 16 1.78 1.84 -6.26
N GLY A 17 0.48 2.10 -6.09
CA GLY A 17 -0.11 2.42 -4.78
C GLY A 17 0.11 3.85 -4.29
N TYR A 18 0.70 4.73 -5.11
CA TYR A 18 0.89 6.14 -4.81
C TYR A 18 0.46 7.02 -5.98
N GLU A 19 -0.08 8.19 -5.66
CA GLU A 19 -0.47 9.20 -6.64
C GLU A 19 0.50 10.39 -6.59
N THR A 20 0.88 10.86 -7.77
CA THR A 20 1.87 11.92 -7.96
C THR A 20 1.43 12.88 -9.05
N GLU A 21 1.77 14.15 -8.91
CA GLU A 21 1.49 15.18 -9.92
C GLU A 21 2.77 15.87 -10.41
N PRO A 22 2.88 16.18 -11.71
CA PRO A 22 3.98 16.99 -12.22
C PRO A 22 3.99 18.37 -11.55
N ARG A 23 5.13 18.75 -11.00
CA ARG A 23 5.37 20.13 -10.54
C ARG A 23 6.00 20.97 -11.64
N GLY A 24 6.81 20.34 -12.49
CA GLY A 24 7.60 20.97 -13.53
C GLY A 24 9.09 21.03 -13.20
N GLU A 25 9.80 21.83 -13.98
CA GLU A 25 11.26 21.98 -13.94
C GLU A 25 11.71 22.97 -12.87
N VAL A 26 12.81 22.63 -12.17
CA VAL A 26 13.42 23.46 -11.12
C VAL A 26 14.92 23.54 -11.30
N ILE A 27 15.50 24.72 -11.10
CA ILE A 27 16.96 24.91 -11.15
C ILE A 27 17.57 24.48 -9.81
N ILE A 28 18.42 23.46 -9.85
CA ILE A 28 19.18 22.97 -8.70
C ILE A 28 20.65 23.33 -8.89
N LYS A 29 21.21 24.10 -7.96
CA LYS A 29 22.61 24.48 -7.98
C LYS A 29 23.50 23.23 -8.07
N GLY A 30 24.33 23.15 -9.12
CA GLY A 30 25.22 22.01 -9.36
C GLY A 30 24.59 20.78 -10.04
N LYS A 31 23.28 20.78 -10.30
CA LYS A 31 22.61 19.73 -11.11
C LYS A 31 21.99 20.26 -12.41
N GLY A 32 21.75 21.57 -12.50
CA GLY A 32 21.08 22.18 -13.65
C GLY A 32 19.56 22.16 -13.48
N VAL A 33 18.84 22.05 -14.60
CA VAL A 33 17.38 21.97 -14.62
C VAL A 33 16.97 20.53 -14.33
N MET A 34 16.00 20.36 -13.43
CA MET A 34 15.53 19.04 -13.01
C MET A 34 14.01 19.03 -12.90
N GLU A 35 13.38 18.02 -13.49
CA GLU A 35 11.95 17.77 -13.32
C GLU A 35 11.65 17.24 -11.91
N THR A 36 10.55 17.73 -11.34
CA THR A 36 10.09 17.34 -10.00
C THR A 36 8.59 17.08 -9.98
N PHE A 37 8.15 16.32 -8.98
CA PHE A 37 6.77 15.91 -8.79
C PHE A 37 6.33 16.16 -7.35
N TRP A 38 5.03 16.36 -7.19
CA TRP A 38 4.34 16.34 -5.91
C TRP A 38 3.90 14.92 -5.60
N LEU A 39 4.22 14.43 -4.41
CA LEU A 39 3.62 13.20 -3.89
C LEU A 39 2.32 13.58 -3.16
N LEU A 40 1.19 13.12 -3.69
CA LEU A 40 -0.14 13.42 -3.13
C LEU A 40 -0.49 12.48 -1.97
N GLY A 41 -0.13 11.19 -2.11
CA GLY A 41 -0.42 10.19 -1.10
C GLY A 41 -0.65 8.80 -1.70
N PRO A 42 -1.25 7.87 -0.94
CA PRO A 42 -1.66 6.57 -1.44
C PRO A 42 -2.71 6.70 -2.54
N ALA A 43 -2.60 5.86 -3.57
CA ALA A 43 -3.64 5.76 -4.60
C ALA A 43 -4.93 5.20 -3.97
N SER A 44 -6.08 5.76 -4.35
CA SER A 44 -7.37 5.21 -3.94
C SER A 44 -7.52 3.79 -4.50
N GLU A 45 -8.12 2.86 -3.72
CA GLU A 45 -8.23 1.43 -4.05
C GLU A 45 -9.09 1.09 -5.29
N GLY A 46 -9.34 2.05 -6.19
CA GLY A 46 -10.18 1.89 -7.38
C GLY A 46 -9.45 1.98 -8.73
N SER A 47 -8.14 2.31 -8.77
CA SER A 47 -7.45 2.60 -10.04
C SER A 47 -6.21 1.77 -10.35
N SER A 48 -5.78 0.84 -9.48
CA SER A 48 -4.64 -0.03 -9.78
C SER A 48 -5.07 -1.27 -10.58
N SER A 49 -4.89 -1.24 -11.90
CA SER A 49 -4.74 -2.47 -12.69
C SER A 49 -3.41 -3.14 -12.33
N GLN A 50 -3.38 -3.86 -11.19
CA GLN A 50 -2.21 -4.59 -10.71
C GLN A 50 -2.14 -5.99 -11.36
N PRO A 51 -1.02 -6.37 -12.00
CA PRO A 51 -0.62 -7.77 -12.05
C PRO A 51 -0.12 -8.15 -10.66
N HIS A 52 -0.86 -9.04 -10.00
CA HIS A 52 -0.57 -9.63 -8.71
C HIS A 52 0.84 -10.25 -8.64
N SER A 53 1.65 -9.84 -7.67
CA SER A 53 2.67 -10.72 -7.07
C SER A 53 2.56 -10.70 -5.55
N GLY A 54 1.70 -11.55 -5.00
CA GLY A 54 2.08 -12.45 -3.90
C GLY A 54 2.17 -11.95 -2.46
N PHE A 55 1.42 -10.93 -2.02
CA PHE A 55 1.25 -10.69 -0.58
C PHE A 55 -0.06 -11.28 -0.06
N ASN A 56 -0.02 -12.55 0.37
CA ASN A 56 -1.11 -13.15 1.15
C ASN A 56 -1.16 -12.46 2.53
N LYS A 57 -2.08 -11.52 2.73
CA LYS A 57 -2.52 -11.13 4.07
C LYS A 57 -3.27 -12.33 4.68
N PRO A 58 -2.78 -12.98 5.76
CA PRO A 58 -3.55 -14.01 6.43
C PRO A 58 -4.83 -13.38 7.00
N ASN A 59 -5.98 -13.93 6.59
CA ASN A 59 -7.30 -13.50 7.02
C ASN A 59 -7.49 -13.83 8.51
N THR A 60 -7.32 -12.86 9.41
CA THR A 60 -7.42 -13.03 10.88
C THR A 60 -8.87 -13.06 11.39
N ARG A 61 -9.77 -13.80 10.73
CA ARG A 61 -11.20 -13.86 11.10
C ARG A 61 -11.77 -15.25 11.39
N SER A 62 -10.96 -16.30 11.55
CA SER A 62 -11.48 -17.65 11.90
C SER A 62 -11.13 -18.15 13.31
N ALA A 63 -10.44 -17.38 14.15
CA ALA A 63 -9.96 -17.89 15.45
C ALA A 63 -10.95 -17.76 16.62
N LEU A 64 -12.23 -17.48 16.36
CA LEU A 64 -13.23 -17.26 17.44
C LEU A 64 -14.38 -18.30 17.45
N GLU A 65 -14.41 -19.26 16.54
CA GLU A 65 -15.53 -20.22 16.44
C GLU A 65 -15.26 -21.58 17.12
N ASP A 66 -14.00 -21.89 17.44
CA ASP A 66 -13.61 -23.22 17.97
C ASP A 66 -13.90 -23.43 19.46
N ASN A 67 -14.42 -22.43 20.19
CA ASN A 67 -14.61 -22.54 21.65
C ASN A 67 -16.02 -22.99 22.06
N SER A 68 -16.89 -23.35 21.10
CA SER A 68 -18.28 -23.74 21.38
C SER A 68 -18.45 -25.23 21.66
N SER A 69 -17.60 -26.12 21.12
CA SER A 69 -17.73 -27.57 21.28
C SER A 69 -17.21 -28.07 22.64
N LEU A 70 -16.28 -27.35 23.28
CA LEU A 70 -15.72 -27.76 24.57
C LEU A 70 -16.72 -27.60 25.73
N LEU A 71 -17.70 -26.69 25.60
CA LEU A 71 -18.73 -26.47 26.61
C LEU A 71 -19.89 -27.49 26.55
N SER A 72 -20.08 -28.19 25.42
CA SER A 72 -21.08 -29.25 25.33
C SER A 72 -20.64 -30.54 26.02
N GLU A 73 -19.34 -30.87 26.01
CA GLU A 73 -18.85 -32.13 26.59
C GLU A 73 -18.79 -32.13 28.13
N GLN A 74 -18.81 -30.96 28.79
CA GLN A 74 -18.78 -30.85 30.25
C GLN A 74 -20.15 -31.01 30.93
N ARG A 75 -21.24 -31.21 30.17
CA ARG A 75 -22.59 -31.40 30.71
C ARG A 75 -23.04 -32.86 30.80
N GLU A 76 -22.29 -33.81 30.24
CA GLU A 76 -22.68 -35.23 30.18
C GLU A 76 -21.98 -36.13 31.24
N SER A 77 -21.11 -35.60 32.12
CA SER A 77 -20.61 -36.38 33.26
C SER A 77 -21.41 -36.08 34.54
N LYS A 78 -22.44 -36.90 34.76
CA LYS A 78 -23.03 -37.14 36.08
C LYS A 78 -22.65 -38.53 36.57
#